data_AF-A0A8H7N9R4-F1
#
_entry.id   AF-A0A8H7N9R4-F1
#
_cell.length_a   1.000
_cell.length_b   1.000
_cell.length_c   1.000
_cell.angle_alpha   90.00
_cell.angle_beta   90.00
_cell.angle_gamma   90.00
#
_symmetry.space_group_name_H-M   'P 1'
#
loop_
_entity.id
_entity.type
_entity.pdbx_description
1 polymer ?
#
loop_
_entity_poly.entity_id
_entity_poly.type
_entity_poly.pdbx_seq_one_letter_code
_entity_poly.pdbx_strand_id
1 'polypeptide(L)'
;MTVEEADEARNQLLDTRARYMLRNSVVEAVLSANPILKAVHNGTDASPVERDLLSYVEKRDEASIAVAKFASERGELRDKATKAQSKLLARAGHNAELASRLLELVARIDEKKGQQDDSAAQEALREFEGALAASRRRWRVIKGLRVVLLWAVG
;
A
#
# COMPACT_ATOMS: atom_id res chain seq x y z
N MET A 1 43.57 -25.39 -23.91
CA MET A 1 42.21 -25.47 -23.36
C MET A 1 41.26 -25.16 -24.49
N THR A 2 40.58 -26.18 -25.00
CA THR A 2 39.62 -26.01 -26.09
C THR A 2 38.32 -25.41 -25.54
N VAL A 3 37.49 -24.82 -26.41
CA VAL A 3 36.18 -24.26 -26.02
C VAL A 3 35.28 -25.34 -25.41
N GLU A 4 35.38 -26.57 -25.92
CA GLU A 4 34.62 -27.72 -25.46
C GLU A 4 35.04 -28.18 -24.05
N GLU A 5 36.35 -28.21 -23.75
CA GLU A 5 36.86 -28.47 -22.39
C GLU A 5 36.40 -27.40 -21.39
N ALA A 6 36.31 -26.14 -21.83
CA ALA A 6 35.86 -25.02 -21.00
C ALA A 6 34.36 -25.11 -20.68
N ASP A 7 33.54 -25.50 -21.67
CA ASP A 7 32.10 -25.70 -21.50
C ASP A 7 31.79 -26.92 -20.63
N GLU A 8 32.54 -28.00 -20.78
CA GLU A 8 32.41 -29.18 -19.93
C GLU A 8 32.80 -28.86 -18.46
N ALA A 9 33.92 -28.18 -18.24
CA ALA A 9 34.34 -27.73 -16.91
C ALA A 9 33.30 -26.77 -16.28
N ARG A 10 32.68 -25.88 -17.09
CA ARG A 10 31.59 -25.01 -16.64
C ARG A 10 30.38 -25.82 -16.19
N ASN A 11 29.95 -26.81 -16.98
CA ASN A 11 28.80 -27.64 -16.67
C ASN A 11 29.04 -28.49 -15.41
N GLN A 12 30.23 -29.07 -15.26
CA GLN A 12 30.61 -29.82 -14.06
C GLN A 12 30.62 -28.94 -12.81
N LEU A 13 31.10 -27.69 -12.91
CA LEU A 13 31.05 -26.73 -11.80
C LEU A 13 29.60 -26.38 -11.42
N LEU A 14 28.73 -26.13 -12.41
CA LEU A 14 27.32 -25.81 -12.16
C LEU A 14 26.58 -26.99 -11.53
N ASP A 15 26.77 -28.21 -12.03
CA ASP A 15 26.19 -29.43 -11.47
C ASP A 15 26.68 -29.68 -10.03
N THR A 16 27.99 -29.52 -9.78
CA THR A 16 28.55 -29.66 -8.43
C THR A 16 27.96 -28.62 -7.47
N ARG A 17 27.82 -27.36 -7.91
CA ARG A 17 27.20 -26.30 -7.11
C ARG A 17 25.73 -26.60 -6.82
N ALA A 18 24.98 -27.05 -7.81
CA ALA A 18 23.57 -27.41 -7.65
C ALA A 18 23.41 -28.54 -6.63
N ARG A 19 24.22 -29.60 -6.74
CA ARG A 19 24.23 -30.72 -5.78
C ARG A 19 24.60 -30.28 -4.38
N TYR A 20 25.59 -29.41 -4.24
CA TYR A 20 25.97 -28.85 -2.94
C TYR A 20 24.82 -28.06 -2.30
N MET A 21 24.18 -27.17 -3.08
CA MET A 21 23.05 -26.36 -2.60
C MET A 21 21.87 -27.23 -2.21
N LEU A 22 21.54 -28.25 -3.02
CA LEU A 22 20.47 -29.20 -2.71
C LEU A 22 20.77 -29.98 -1.44
N ARG A 23 21.98 -30.51 -1.29
CA ARG A 23 22.39 -31.23 -0.07
C ARG A 23 22.25 -30.34 1.16
N ASN A 24 22.72 -29.09 1.08
CA ASN A 24 22.62 -28.17 2.21
C ASN A 24 21.17 -27.85 2.57
N SER A 25 20.33 -27.61 1.56
CA SER A 25 18.89 -27.37 1.75
C SER A 25 18.18 -28.57 2.38
N VAL A 26 18.49 -29.79 1.95
CA VAL A 26 17.93 -31.02 2.53
C VAL A 26 18.38 -31.18 3.99
N VAL A 27 19.67 -30.97 4.28
CA VAL A 27 20.19 -31.06 5.65
C VAL A 27 19.51 -30.03 6.55
N GLU A 28 19.38 -28.78 6.10
CA GLU A 28 18.70 -27.72 6.84
C GLU A 28 17.22 -28.05 7.08
N ALA A 29 16.51 -28.55 6.07
CA ALA A 29 15.11 -28.97 6.20
C ALA A 29 14.96 -30.11 7.21
N VAL A 30 15.82 -31.13 7.17
CA VAL A 30 15.80 -32.27 8.10
C VAL A 30 16.11 -31.83 9.53
N LEU A 31 17.14 -30.99 9.71
CA LEU A 31 17.55 -30.50 11.04
C LEU A 31 16.53 -29.55 11.67
N SER A 32 15.72 -28.86 10.87
CA SER A 32 14.67 -27.97 11.37
C SER A 32 13.33 -28.68 11.57
N ALA A 33 12.87 -29.47 10.59
CA ALA A 33 11.55 -30.08 10.61
C ALA A 33 11.45 -31.27 11.57
N ASN A 34 12.45 -32.15 11.62
CA ASN A 34 12.36 -33.37 12.42
C ASN A 34 12.22 -33.10 13.94
N PRO A 35 13.00 -32.18 14.54
CA PRO A 35 12.80 -31.82 15.95
C PRO A 35 11.40 -31.27 16.23
N ILE A 36 10.86 -30.43 15.33
CA ILE A 36 9.51 -29.86 15.48
C ILE A 36 8.45 -30.96 15.41
N LEU A 37 8.54 -31.86 14.43
CA LEU A 37 7.59 -32.98 14.28
C LEU A 37 7.63 -33.89 15.51
N LYS A 38 8.82 -34.20 16.02
CA LYS A 38 8.98 -35.01 17.23
C LYS A 38 8.43 -34.31 18.47
N ALA A 39 8.64 -33.00 18.60
CA ALA A 39 8.13 -32.19 19.69
C ALA A 39 6.59 -32.20 19.74
N VAL A 40 5.95 -32.01 18.58
CA VAL A 40 4.49 -31.96 18.46
C VAL A 40 3.84 -33.33 18.65
N HIS A 41 4.46 -34.39 18.14
CA HIS A 41 3.86 -35.73 18.17
C HIS A 41 4.21 -36.56 19.41
N ASN A 42 4.96 -36.01 20.37
CA ASN A 42 5.43 -36.73 21.57
C ASN A 42 5.99 -38.13 21.21
N GLY A 43 6.79 -38.17 20.14
CA GLY A 43 7.34 -39.43 19.63
C GLY A 43 8.12 -40.16 20.73
N THR A 44 7.96 -41.47 20.84
CA THR A 44 8.71 -42.30 21.80
C THR A 44 10.23 -42.18 21.65
N ASP A 45 10.70 -41.76 20.47
CA ASP A 45 12.10 -41.51 20.13
C ASP A 45 12.50 -40.01 20.18
N ALA A 46 11.69 -39.16 20.83
CA ALA A 46 12.01 -37.76 21.04
C ALA A 46 13.02 -37.62 22.19
N SER A 47 14.13 -36.96 21.92
CA SER A 47 15.09 -36.58 22.95
C SER A 47 14.44 -35.59 23.95
N PRO A 48 14.96 -35.49 25.19
CA PRO A 48 14.46 -34.52 26.17
C PRO A 48 14.42 -33.08 25.63
N VAL A 49 15.47 -32.66 24.91
CA VAL A 49 15.56 -31.32 24.29
C VAL A 49 14.48 -31.11 23.24
N GLU A 50 14.16 -32.13 22.43
CA GLU A 50 13.09 -32.05 21.43
C GLU A 50 11.71 -31.91 22.08
N ARG A 51 11.46 -32.53 23.24
CA ARG A 51 10.18 -32.38 23.96
C ARG A 51 9.99 -30.97 24.51
N ASP A 52 11.07 -30.35 25.00
CA ASP A 52 11.02 -28.99 25.54
C ASP A 52 10.72 -27.92 24.46
N LEU A 53 10.98 -28.24 23.18
CA LEU A 53 10.71 -27.33 22.05
C LEU A 53 9.22 -27.01 21.87
N LEU A 54 8.31 -27.87 22.34
CA LEU A 54 6.86 -27.70 22.12
C LEU A 54 6.36 -26.32 22.56
N SER A 55 6.76 -25.87 23.74
CA SER A 55 6.35 -24.56 24.28
C SER A 55 6.83 -23.37 23.43
N TYR A 56 7.97 -23.51 22.75
CA TYR A 56 8.50 -22.48 21.85
C TYR A 56 7.82 -22.52 20.49
N VAL A 57 7.48 -23.72 20.00
CA VAL A 57 6.72 -23.92 18.77
C VAL A 57 5.32 -23.30 18.91
N GLU A 58 4.64 -23.54 20.04
CA GLU A 58 3.33 -22.94 20.32
C GLU A 58 3.39 -21.41 20.33
N LYS A 59 4.35 -20.82 21.05
CA LYS A 59 4.54 -19.36 21.07
C LYS A 59 4.84 -18.78 19.69
N ARG A 60 5.64 -19.48 18.88
CA ARG A 60 5.94 -19.08 17.50
C ARG A 60 4.68 -19.11 16.64
N ASP A 61 3.87 -20.15 16.78
CA ASP A 61 2.66 -20.34 15.98
C ASP A 61 1.60 -19.29 16.36
N GLU A 62 1.43 -18.99 17.65
CA GLU A 62 0.60 -17.88 18.13
C GLU A 62 1.06 -16.53 17.55
N ALA A 63 2.36 -16.25 17.61
CA ALA A 63 2.93 -15.02 17.04
C ALA A 63 2.72 -14.96 15.51
N SER A 64 2.89 -16.09 14.82
CA SER A 64 2.69 -16.18 13.36
C SER A 64 1.24 -15.92 12.98
N ILE A 65 0.29 -16.47 13.75
CA ILE A 65 -1.14 -16.20 13.58
C ILE A 65 -1.45 -14.72 13.83
N ALA A 66 -0.89 -14.13 14.89
CA ALA A 66 -1.09 -12.71 15.21
C ALA A 66 -0.55 -11.80 14.09
N VAL A 67 0.65 -12.09 13.57
CA VAL A 67 1.24 -11.36 12.44
C VAL A 67 0.40 -11.51 11.18
N ALA A 68 -0.07 -12.72 10.86
CA ALA A 68 -0.93 -12.96 9.70
C ALA A 68 -2.25 -12.19 9.77
N LYS A 69 -2.90 -12.18 10.95
CA LYS A 69 -4.12 -11.39 11.19
C LYS A 69 -3.86 -9.91 11.00
N PHE A 70 -2.81 -9.38 11.63
CA PHE A 70 -2.44 -7.97 11.51
C PHE A 70 -2.11 -7.57 10.08
N ALA A 71 -1.41 -8.44 9.33
CA ALA A 71 -1.11 -8.20 7.92
C ALA A 71 -2.39 -8.16 7.06
N SER A 72 -3.34 -9.05 7.33
CA SER A 72 -4.65 -9.07 6.65
C SER A 72 -5.45 -7.80 6.95
N GLU A 73 -5.59 -7.41 8.22
CA GLU A 73 -6.28 -6.19 8.63
C GLU A 73 -5.65 -4.93 8.03
N ARG A 74 -4.31 -4.87 8.00
CA ARG A 74 -3.57 -3.79 7.33
C ARG A 74 -3.83 -3.74 5.83
N GLY A 75 -3.91 -4.89 5.18
CA GLY A 75 -4.27 -4.99 3.76
C GLY A 75 -5.66 -4.41 3.50
N GLU A 76 -6.66 -4.82 4.29
CA GLU A 76 -8.02 -4.28 4.17
C GLU A 76 -8.10 -2.78 4.42
N LEU A 77 -7.38 -2.28 5.43
CA LEU A 77 -7.35 -0.85 5.74
C LEU A 77 -6.72 -0.06 4.61
N ARG A 78 -5.62 -0.56 4.03
CA ARG A 78 -4.96 0.03 2.87
C ARG A 78 -5.88 0.07 1.66
N ASP A 79 -6.64 -0.99 1.42
CA ASP A 79 -7.61 -1.04 0.31
C ASP A 79 -8.75 -0.04 0.52
N LYS A 80 -9.28 0.07 1.74
CA LYS A 80 -10.29 1.07 2.11
C LYS A 80 -9.75 2.50 1.91
N ALA A 81 -8.52 2.77 2.36
CA ALA A 81 -7.87 4.06 2.18
C ALA A 81 -7.65 4.39 0.69
N THR A 82 -7.17 3.44 -0.09
CA THR A 82 -6.97 3.60 -1.54
C THR A 82 -8.29 3.89 -2.26
N LYS A 83 -9.36 3.14 -1.94
CA LYS A 83 -10.71 3.38 -2.48
C LYS A 83 -11.22 4.78 -2.11
N ALA A 84 -11.02 5.22 -0.87
CA ALA A 84 -11.41 6.55 -0.42
C ALA A 84 -10.62 7.65 -1.15
N GLN A 85 -9.32 7.46 -1.34
CA GLN A 85 -8.46 8.39 -2.07
C GLN A 85 -8.87 8.50 -3.54
N SER A 86 -9.16 7.39 -4.22
CA SER A 86 -9.65 7.41 -5.60
C SER A 86 -10.99 8.16 -5.72
N LYS A 87 -11.92 7.93 -4.79
CA LYS A 87 -13.19 8.69 -4.75
C LYS A 87 -12.98 10.19 -4.52
N LEU A 88 -12.04 10.56 -3.65
CA LEU A 88 -11.68 11.96 -3.40
C LEU A 88 -11.11 12.61 -4.65
N LEU A 89 -10.20 11.94 -5.37
CA LEU A 89 -9.62 12.46 -6.61
C LEU A 89 -10.69 12.64 -7.70
N ALA A 90 -11.57 11.65 -7.89
CA ALA A 90 -12.67 11.76 -8.84
C ALA A 90 -13.60 12.93 -8.51
N ARG A 91 -14.03 13.06 -7.25
CA ARG A 91 -14.87 14.19 -6.81
C ARG A 91 -14.17 15.54 -6.95
N ALA A 92 -12.88 15.62 -6.67
CA ALA A 92 -12.11 16.84 -6.84
C ALA A 92 -12.03 17.26 -8.32
N GLY A 93 -11.87 16.29 -9.24
CA GLY A 93 -11.94 16.51 -10.68
C GLY A 93 -13.31 17.05 -11.12
N HIS A 94 -14.40 16.39 -10.72
CA HIS A 94 -15.75 16.86 -11.02
C HIS A 94 -16.05 18.25 -10.45
N ASN A 95 -15.59 18.55 -9.23
CA ASN A 95 -15.76 19.88 -8.64
C ASN A 95 -14.98 20.95 -9.44
N ALA A 96 -13.77 20.63 -9.91
CA ALA A 96 -13.00 21.54 -10.76
C ALA A 96 -13.71 21.81 -12.10
N GLU A 97 -14.30 20.78 -12.71
CA GLU A 97 -15.09 20.90 -13.94
C GLU A 97 -16.37 21.74 -13.74
N LEU A 98 -17.11 21.51 -12.64
CA LEU A 98 -18.28 22.33 -12.33
C LEU A 98 -17.90 23.80 -12.08
N ALA A 99 -16.79 24.03 -11.40
CA ALA A 99 -16.27 25.38 -11.18
C ALA A 99 -15.88 26.07 -12.50
N SER A 100 -15.28 25.36 -13.46
CA SER A 100 -14.98 25.95 -14.78
C SER A 100 -16.25 26.30 -15.55
N ARG A 101 -17.24 25.40 -15.57
CA ARG A 101 -18.54 25.65 -16.21
C ARG A 101 -19.29 26.83 -15.58
N LEU A 102 -19.22 26.97 -14.27
CA LEU A 102 -19.81 28.13 -13.57
C LEU A 102 -19.12 29.43 -13.96
N LEU A 103 -17.78 29.45 -14.04
CA LEU A 103 -17.04 30.64 -14.48
C LEU A 103 -17.38 31.02 -15.93
N GLU A 104 -17.52 30.04 -16.83
CA GLU A 104 -17.97 30.27 -18.21
C GLU A 104 -19.41 30.80 -18.28
N LEU A 105 -20.30 30.31 -17.41
CA LEU A 105 -21.68 30.79 -17.35
C LEU A 105 -21.75 32.23 -16.82
N VAL A 106 -20.96 32.55 -15.78
CA VAL A 106 -20.82 33.91 -15.25
C VAL A 106 -20.28 34.85 -16.32
N ALA A 107 -19.22 34.47 -17.04
CA ALA A 107 -18.67 35.28 -18.12
C ALA A 107 -19.73 35.59 -19.21
N ARG A 108 -20.52 34.60 -19.61
CA ARG A 108 -21.63 34.79 -20.57
C ARG A 108 -22.76 35.68 -20.03
N ILE A 109 -23.01 35.65 -18.72
CA ILE A 109 -23.99 36.54 -18.09
C ILE A 109 -23.45 37.97 -18.04
N ASP A 110 -22.17 38.17 -17.73
CA ASP A 110 -21.54 39.49 -17.70
C ASP A 110 -21.47 40.12 -19.11
N GLU A 111 -21.18 39.33 -20.15
CA GLU A 111 -21.28 39.78 -21.55
C GLU A 111 -22.70 40.27 -21.89
N LYS A 112 -23.74 39.55 -21.44
CA LYS A 112 -25.14 39.94 -21.65
C LYS A 112 -25.58 41.13 -20.79
N LYS A 113 -25.05 41.29 -19.57
CA LYS A 113 -25.29 42.44 -18.70
C LYS A 113 -24.57 43.71 -19.18
N GLY A 114 -23.39 43.57 -19.80
CA GLY A 114 -22.76 44.69 -20.51
C GLY A 114 -23.63 45.25 -21.65
N GLN A 115 -24.66 44.50 -22.06
CA GLN A 115 -25.71 44.94 -22.99
C GLN A 115 -27.05 45.30 -22.31
N GLN A 116 -27.23 45.00 -21.01
CA GLN A 116 -28.43 45.28 -20.21
C GLN A 116 -28.03 45.52 -18.74
N ASP A 117 -27.87 46.80 -18.36
CA ASP A 117 -27.55 47.22 -16.98
C ASP A 117 -28.71 46.93 -16.01
N ASP A 118 -28.69 45.76 -15.35
CA ASP A 118 -29.59 45.41 -14.24
C ASP A 118 -28.81 45.29 -12.91
N SER A 119 -29.07 46.20 -11.97
CA SER A 119 -28.34 46.32 -10.69
C SER A 119 -28.51 45.12 -9.75
N ALA A 120 -29.67 44.45 -9.78
CA ALA A 120 -29.99 43.29 -8.92
C ALA A 120 -29.05 42.10 -9.18
N ALA A 121 -28.54 42.00 -10.40
CA ALA A 121 -27.71 40.89 -10.79
C ALA A 121 -26.22 41.11 -10.45
N GLN A 122 -25.82 42.34 -10.08
CA GLN A 122 -24.49 42.63 -9.53
C GLN A 122 -24.39 42.25 -8.05
N GLU A 123 -25.47 42.35 -7.28
CA GLU A 123 -25.49 41.94 -5.87
C GLU A 123 -25.34 40.44 -5.70
N ALA A 124 -26.07 39.63 -6.49
CA ALA A 124 -25.94 38.18 -6.48
C ALA A 124 -24.53 37.69 -6.84
N LEU A 125 -23.84 38.37 -7.76
CA LEU A 125 -22.46 38.05 -8.14
C LEU A 125 -21.48 38.26 -6.99
N ARG A 126 -21.59 39.38 -6.27
CA ARG A 126 -20.74 39.67 -5.11
C ARG A 126 -20.91 38.63 -4.01
N GLU A 127 -22.11 38.13 -3.81
CA GLU A 127 -22.40 37.07 -2.84
C GLU A 127 -21.72 35.74 -3.23
N PHE A 128 -21.76 35.38 -4.51
CA PHE A 128 -21.09 34.18 -5.02
C PHE A 128 -19.56 34.30 -5.00
N GLU A 129 -18.99 35.47 -5.30
CA GLU A 129 -17.55 35.72 -5.16
C GLU A 129 -17.08 35.58 -3.72
N GLY A 130 -17.87 36.05 -2.75
CA GLY A 130 -17.62 35.83 -1.32
C GLY A 130 -17.60 34.35 -0.94
N ALA A 131 -18.57 33.57 -1.45
CA ALA A 131 -18.62 32.12 -1.24
C ALA A 131 -17.42 31.38 -1.87
N LEU A 132 -16.98 31.81 -3.06
CA LEU A 132 -15.79 31.29 -3.74
C LEU A 132 -14.50 31.61 -2.99
N ALA A 133 -14.36 32.82 -2.46
CA ALA A 133 -13.21 33.21 -1.64
C ALA A 133 -13.11 32.37 -0.35
N ALA A 134 -14.25 32.13 0.30
CA ALA A 134 -14.34 31.23 1.46
C ALA A 134 -13.96 29.78 1.09
N SER A 135 -14.43 29.30 -0.06
CA SER A 135 -14.08 27.97 -0.58
C SER A 135 -12.58 27.82 -0.88
N ARG A 136 -11.96 28.83 -1.51
CA ARG A 136 -10.50 28.86 -1.77
C ARG A 136 -9.68 28.84 -0.48
N ARG A 137 -10.11 29.54 0.58
CA ARG A 137 -9.45 29.49 1.90
C ARG A 137 -9.50 28.07 2.49
N ARG A 138 -10.66 27.42 2.47
CA ARG A 138 -10.82 26.02 2.94
C ARG A 138 -9.91 25.06 2.16
N TRP A 139 -9.83 25.22 0.85
CA TRP A 139 -8.99 24.37 0.01
C TRP A 139 -7.49 24.57 0.25
N ARG A 140 -7.07 25.78 0.64
CA ARG A 140 -5.68 26.07 1.02
C ARG A 140 -5.27 25.33 2.31
N VAL A 141 -6.18 25.28 3.29
CA VAL A 141 -5.98 24.53 4.54
C VAL A 141 -5.88 23.02 4.27
N ILE A 142 -6.76 22.47 3.43
CA ILE A 142 -6.73 21.05 3.05
C ILE A 142 -5.45 20.70 2.27
N LYS A 143 -5.00 21.58 1.37
CA LYS A 143 -3.69 21.41 0.69
C LYS A 143 -2.52 21.44 1.66
N GLY A 144 -2.56 22.28 2.69
CA GLY A 144 -1.55 22.33 3.76
C GLY A 144 -1.52 21.05 4.61
N LEU A 145 -2.69 20.52 5.00
CA LEU A 145 -2.80 19.26 5.73
C LEU A 145 -2.27 18.06 4.95
N ARG A 146 -2.41 18.07 3.62
CA ARG A 146 -1.81 17.04 2.75
C ARG A 146 -0.28 17.03 2.82
N VAL A 147 0.35 18.19 2.97
CA VAL A 147 1.82 18.28 3.14
C VAL A 147 2.22 17.74 4.51
N VAL A 148 1.46 18.07 5.57
CA VAL A 148 1.73 17.57 6.93
C VAL A 148 1.56 16.04 7.02
N LEU A 149 0.51 15.48 6.41
CA LEU A 149 0.30 14.04 6.35
C LEU A 149 1.35 13.31 5.51
N LEU A 150 1.92 13.96 4.48
CA LEU A 150 3.00 13.39 3.70
C LEU A 150 4.33 13.35 4.49
N TRP A 151 4.55 14.34 5.37
CA TRP A 151 5.74 14.39 6.24
C TRP A 151 5.64 13.50 7.49
N ALA A 152 4.43 13.14 7.92
CA ALA A 152 4.22 12.26 9.09
C ALA A 152 4.30 10.76 8.78
N VAL A 153 4.39 10.38 7.49
CA VAL A 153 4.41 8.99 7.00
C VAL A 153 5.80 8.61 6.41
N GLY A 154 6.75 9.53 6.38
CA GLY A 154 8.17 9.27 6.06
C GLY A 154 9.02 9.16 7.30
#